data_AF-A0A223V3T5-F1
#
_entry.id   AF-A0A223V3T5-F1
#
_cell.length_a   1.000
_cell.length_b   1.000
_cell.length_c   1.000
_cell.angle_alpha   90.00
_cell.angle_beta   90.00
_cell.angle_gamma   90.00
#
_symmetry.space_group_name_H-M   'P 1'
#
loop_
_entity.id
_entity.type
_entity.pdbx_description
1 polymer ?
#
loop_
_entity_poly.entity_id
_entity_poly.type
_entity_poly.pdbx_seq_one_letter_code
_entity_poly.pdbx_strand_id
1 'polypeptide(L)'
;MNKKYTYIWVSLIILIFGIIFIPKIVERLKSGEVVENDRMNTASAEGSLSYILLNGNKRKVPSFQFIDQDSLMITDKDYLGKVYVAEFFFTRCPSICPVMTKNLVGLQNEFKDEENFGIASFSITPDFDTPEVLKEYAEKYGITDMDWHLMTGDKEKVYDLANSGFNIFAAEMPDAPGGFEHSGLFALIDKEGYIRSRKDEFGNPLVYYRGAITEEMGENSEGEKEQISLLKEDIKKLLEE
;
A
#
# COMPACT_ATOMS: atom_id res chain seq x y z
N MET A 1 -39.04 -40.90 29.95
CA MET A 1 -38.45 -39.88 30.84
C MET A 1 -38.29 -38.55 30.09
N ASN A 2 -39.24 -37.62 30.31
CA ASN A 2 -39.02 -36.18 30.53
C ASN A 2 -38.27 -35.29 29.52
N LYS A 3 -38.72 -35.23 28.25
CA LYS A 3 -38.33 -34.18 27.27
C LYS A 3 -38.68 -32.73 27.70
N LYS A 4 -39.57 -32.55 28.68
CA LYS A 4 -39.97 -31.22 29.18
C LYS A 4 -38.88 -30.51 30.01
N TYR A 5 -37.92 -31.24 30.57
CA TYR A 5 -36.85 -30.64 31.39
C TYR A 5 -35.62 -30.28 30.54
N THR A 6 -35.43 -30.89 29.37
CA THR A 6 -34.31 -30.58 28.47
C THR A 6 -34.36 -29.14 27.98
N TYR A 7 -35.54 -28.63 27.61
CA TYR A 7 -35.70 -27.24 27.17
C TYR A 7 -35.49 -26.24 28.32
N ILE A 8 -35.85 -26.61 29.54
CA ILE A 8 -35.65 -25.76 30.72
C ILE A 8 -34.16 -25.57 30.99
N TRP A 9 -33.36 -26.65 30.89
CA TRP A 9 -31.91 -26.58 31.07
C TRP A 9 -31.18 -25.83 29.94
N VAL A 10 -31.61 -26.02 28.69
CA VAL A 10 -31.03 -25.29 27.55
C VAL A 10 -31.32 -23.79 27.65
N SER A 11 -32.55 -23.40 28.00
CA SER A 11 -32.89 -21.99 28.21
C SER A 11 -32.13 -21.37 29.38
N LEU A 12 -31.89 -22.14 30.46
CA LEU A 12 -31.10 -21.67 31.60
C LEU A 12 -29.64 -21.39 31.20
N ILE A 13 -29.04 -22.28 30.39
CA ILE A 13 -27.65 -22.11 29.91
C ILE A 13 -27.54 -20.89 28.99
N ILE A 14 -28.47 -20.73 28.05
CA ILE A 14 -28.47 -19.57 27.13
C ILE A 14 -28.64 -18.26 27.92
N LEU A 15 -29.50 -18.27 28.95
CA LEU A 15 -29.76 -17.08 29.75
C LEU A 15 -28.56 -16.70 30.63
N ILE A 16 -27.89 -17.69 31.24
CA ILE A 16 -26.64 -17.47 32.00
C ILE A 16 -25.51 -16.99 31.07
N PHE A 17 -25.37 -17.60 29.90
CA PHE A 17 -24.38 -17.19 28.90
C PHE A 17 -24.66 -15.75 28.42
N GLY A 18 -25.93 -15.43 28.15
CA GLY A 18 -26.34 -14.07 27.80
C GLY A 18 -25.97 -13.05 28.87
N ILE A 19 -26.30 -13.32 30.14
CA ILE A 19 -26.01 -12.40 31.25
C ILE A 19 -24.50 -12.20 31.45
N ILE A 20 -23.68 -13.24 31.24
CA ILE A 20 -22.22 -13.14 31.46
C ILE A 20 -21.50 -12.55 30.24
N PHE A 21 -21.84 -13.01 29.04
CA PHE A 21 -21.09 -12.69 27.83
C PHE A 21 -21.60 -11.44 27.10
N ILE A 22 -22.91 -11.15 27.11
CA ILE A 22 -23.44 -9.94 26.44
C ILE A 22 -22.82 -8.66 27.01
N PRO A 23 -22.79 -8.41 28.35
CA PRO A 23 -22.17 -7.20 28.86
C PRO A 23 -20.67 -7.14 28.56
N LYS A 24 -19.95 -8.27 28.65
CA LYS A 24 -18.53 -8.34 28.24
C LYS A 24 -18.30 -8.02 26.75
N ILE A 25 -19.16 -8.52 25.87
CA ILE A 25 -19.08 -8.24 24.43
C ILE A 25 -19.41 -6.78 24.15
N VAL A 26 -20.46 -6.22 24.79
CA VAL A 26 -20.83 -4.81 24.63
C VAL A 26 -19.75 -3.89 25.19
N GLU A 27 -19.14 -4.24 26.31
CA GLU A 27 -18.02 -3.49 26.91
C GLU A 27 -16.78 -3.55 25.99
N ARG A 28 -16.45 -4.73 25.45
CA ARG A 28 -15.36 -4.91 24.48
C ARG A 28 -15.58 -4.18 23.16
N LEU A 29 -16.82 -4.14 22.66
CA LEU A 29 -17.18 -3.36 21.46
C LEU A 29 -17.18 -1.85 21.74
N LYS A 30 -17.53 -1.42 22.95
CA LYS A 30 -17.46 0.00 23.35
C LYS A 30 -16.04 0.46 23.66
N SER A 31 -15.15 -0.42 24.10
CA SER A 31 -13.75 -0.12 24.39
C SER A 31 -12.81 -0.26 23.19
N GLY A 32 -13.27 -0.84 22.07
CA GLY A 32 -12.47 -1.00 20.86
C GLY A 32 -11.37 -2.08 20.95
N GLU A 33 -11.27 -2.83 22.04
CA GLU A 33 -10.24 -3.86 22.23
C GLU A 33 -10.63 -5.19 21.55
N VAL A 34 -10.43 -5.28 20.24
CA VAL A 34 -10.58 -6.57 19.53
C VAL A 34 -9.31 -7.42 19.63
N VAL A 35 -8.15 -6.84 19.94
CA VAL A 35 -6.85 -7.55 19.99
C VAL A 35 -6.38 -7.73 21.43
N GLU A 36 -6.17 -8.98 21.84
CA GLU A 36 -5.49 -9.32 23.10
C GLU A 36 -4.00 -9.01 22.94
N ASN A 37 -3.50 -8.07 23.75
CA ASN A 37 -2.13 -7.55 23.66
C ASN A 37 -1.09 -8.65 23.91
N ASP A 38 -0.43 -9.12 22.84
CA ASP A 38 0.75 -9.98 22.95
C ASP A 38 2.03 -9.15 23.15
N ARG A 39 3.05 -9.76 23.75
CA ARG A 39 4.28 -9.12 24.28
C ARG A 39 5.19 -8.47 23.21
N MET A 40 4.73 -8.34 21.97
CA MET A 40 5.35 -7.53 20.89
C MET A 40 4.89 -6.07 20.89
N ASN A 41 3.83 -5.71 21.63
CA ASN A 41 3.42 -4.32 21.86
C ASN A 41 4.25 -3.68 22.99
N THR A 42 5.56 -3.61 22.80
CA THR A 42 6.37 -2.62 23.51
C THR A 42 6.00 -1.27 22.93
N ALA A 43 5.38 -0.43 23.75
CA ALA A 43 5.20 1.01 23.66
C ALA A 43 5.28 1.63 22.26
N SER A 44 4.17 2.20 21.82
CA SER A 44 4.08 3.22 20.78
C SER A 44 5.29 4.17 20.83
N ALA A 45 6.32 3.87 20.03
CA ALA A 45 7.25 4.87 19.61
C ALA A 45 6.46 5.74 18.62
N GLU A 46 5.71 6.71 19.15
CA GLU A 46 5.24 7.84 18.38
C GLU A 46 6.47 8.44 17.68
N GLY A 47 6.66 8.12 16.40
CA GLY A 47 7.77 8.64 15.61
C GLY A 47 8.31 7.67 14.55
N SER A 48 8.63 6.42 14.91
CA SER A 48 9.36 5.53 13.98
C SER A 48 8.45 4.65 13.13
N LEU A 49 8.63 4.68 11.81
CA LEU A 49 7.90 3.82 10.89
C LEU A 49 8.24 2.34 11.11
N SER A 50 7.23 1.48 11.00
CA SER A 50 7.38 0.05 11.22
C SER A 50 7.84 -0.67 9.96
N TYR A 51 8.63 -1.72 10.13
CA TYR A 51 8.93 -2.66 9.06
C TYR A 51 7.72 -3.55 8.80
N ILE A 52 7.44 -3.80 7.53
CA ILE A 52 6.52 -4.87 7.15
C ILE A 52 7.23 -6.21 7.36
N LEU A 53 6.56 -7.15 8.03
CA LEU A 53 7.13 -8.46 8.32
C LEU A 53 6.48 -9.53 7.46
N LEU A 54 7.30 -10.43 6.90
CA LEU A 54 6.86 -11.66 6.27
C LEU A 54 7.53 -12.84 6.98
N ASN A 55 6.74 -13.71 7.60
CA ASN A 55 7.22 -14.83 8.41
C ASN A 55 8.22 -14.40 9.50
N GLY A 56 7.99 -13.24 10.13
CA GLY A 56 8.84 -12.69 11.20
C GLY A 56 10.10 -11.94 10.73
N ASN A 57 10.37 -11.87 9.43
CA ASN A 57 11.52 -11.17 8.88
C ASN A 57 11.13 -9.83 8.25
N LYS A 58 11.99 -8.81 8.37
CA LYS A 58 11.82 -7.52 7.69
C LYS A 58 11.72 -7.76 6.19
N ARG A 59 10.64 -7.28 5.59
CA ARG A 59 10.37 -7.44 4.17
C ARG A 59 11.20 -6.44 3.37
N LYS A 60 12.04 -6.99 2.49
CA LYS A 60 12.82 -6.24 1.52
C LYS A 60 12.18 -6.35 0.14
N VAL A 61 12.30 -5.31 -0.68
CA VAL A 61 11.92 -5.39 -2.09
C VAL A 61 12.77 -6.46 -2.78
N PRO A 62 12.17 -7.40 -3.53
CA PRO A 62 12.95 -8.36 -4.30
C PRO A 62 13.80 -7.68 -5.37
N SER A 63 14.89 -8.33 -5.76
CA SER A 63 15.70 -7.80 -6.86
C SER A 63 14.88 -7.77 -8.16
N PHE A 64 15.03 -6.68 -8.90
CA PHE A 64 14.35 -6.48 -10.16
C PHE A 64 15.28 -5.82 -11.18
N GLN A 65 14.91 -5.94 -12.45
CA GLN A 65 15.59 -5.31 -13.57
C GLN A 65 14.59 -5.08 -14.70
N PHE A 66 14.39 -3.82 -15.05
CA PHE A 66 13.45 -3.38 -16.09
C PHE A 66 14.07 -2.27 -16.92
N ILE A 67 13.35 -1.84 -17.96
CA ILE A 67 13.73 -0.71 -18.81
C ILE A 67 12.78 0.45 -18.52
N ASP A 68 13.31 1.66 -18.39
CA ASP A 68 12.51 2.86 -18.12
C ASP A 68 12.03 3.59 -19.40
N GLN A 69 11.35 4.73 -19.22
CA GLN A 69 10.87 5.59 -20.32
C GLN A 69 11.99 6.16 -21.21
N ASP A 70 13.23 6.19 -20.72
CA ASP A 70 14.40 6.69 -21.44
C ASP A 70 15.24 5.54 -22.03
N SER A 71 14.68 4.32 -22.02
CA SER A 71 15.33 3.09 -22.47
C SER A 71 16.58 2.72 -21.66
N LEU A 72 16.68 3.19 -20.42
CA LEU A 72 17.75 2.85 -19.49
C LEU A 72 17.37 1.61 -18.69
N MET A 73 18.37 0.79 -18.38
CA MET A 73 18.19 -0.37 -17.52
C MET A 73 18.21 0.08 -16.06
N ILE A 74 17.09 -0.14 -15.36
CA ILE A 74 16.90 0.23 -13.95
C ILE A 74 16.73 -1.04 -13.12
N THR A 75 17.33 -1.05 -11.93
CA THR A 75 17.34 -2.17 -10.98
C THR A 75 17.00 -1.72 -9.56
N ASP A 76 16.79 -2.67 -8.65
CA ASP A 76 16.60 -2.39 -7.23
C ASP A 76 17.78 -1.63 -6.60
N LYS A 77 18.97 -1.72 -7.21
CA LYS A 77 20.19 -1.08 -6.70
C LYS A 77 20.25 0.41 -6.98
N ASP A 78 19.57 0.88 -8.02
CA ASP A 78 19.53 2.30 -8.39
C ASP A 78 18.76 3.12 -7.34
N TYR A 79 17.93 2.45 -6.54
CA TYR A 79 17.20 3.04 -5.41
C TYR A 79 17.91 2.90 -4.05
N LEU A 80 19.07 2.22 -3.97
CA LEU A 80 19.79 2.11 -2.69
C LEU A 80 20.32 3.48 -2.25
N GLY A 81 20.10 3.81 -0.98
CA GLY A 81 20.38 5.13 -0.44
C GLY A 81 19.22 6.12 -0.58
N LYS A 82 18.16 5.76 -1.33
CA LYS A 82 16.98 6.61 -1.55
C LYS A 82 15.77 6.08 -0.79
N VAL A 83 14.96 7.00 -0.26
CA VAL A 83 13.58 6.71 0.13
C VAL A 83 12.75 6.77 -1.14
N TYR A 84 11.98 5.74 -1.44
CA TYR A 84 11.20 5.74 -2.67
C TYR A 84 9.80 5.17 -2.49
N VAL A 85 8.93 5.60 -3.39
CA VAL A 85 7.56 5.11 -3.49
C VAL A 85 7.45 4.18 -4.70
N ALA A 86 6.85 3.01 -4.50
CA ALA A 86 6.59 2.07 -5.59
C ALA A 86 5.08 1.95 -5.88
N GLU A 87 4.72 1.93 -7.15
CA GLU A 87 3.37 1.67 -7.64
C GLU A 87 3.37 0.69 -8.82
N PHE A 88 2.20 0.11 -9.10
CA PHE A 88 1.95 -0.65 -10.32
C PHE A 88 0.85 0.05 -11.11
N PHE A 89 1.07 0.33 -12.39
CA PHE A 89 0.16 1.17 -13.17
C PHE A 89 0.08 0.68 -14.62
N PHE A 90 -0.76 1.32 -15.42
CA PHE A 90 -0.73 1.18 -16.88
C PHE A 90 -1.29 2.44 -17.54
N THR A 91 -0.71 2.83 -18.68
CA THR A 91 -0.97 4.16 -19.26
C THR A 91 -2.41 4.35 -19.76
N ARG A 92 -3.08 3.25 -20.13
CA ARG A 92 -4.46 3.24 -20.65
C ARG A 92 -5.55 3.13 -19.58
N CYS A 93 -5.20 3.15 -18.30
CA CYS A 93 -6.19 3.08 -17.23
C CYS A 93 -7.13 4.30 -17.28
N PRO A 94 -8.46 4.11 -17.42
CA PRO A 94 -9.39 5.22 -17.61
C PRO A 94 -9.83 5.89 -16.30
N SER A 95 -9.47 5.35 -15.13
CA SER A 95 -10.04 5.76 -13.84
C SER A 95 -8.99 6.22 -12.82
N ILE A 96 -8.39 5.28 -12.09
CA ILE A 96 -7.61 5.57 -10.88
C ILE A 96 -6.18 6.06 -11.17
N CYS A 97 -5.52 5.53 -12.21
CA CYS A 97 -4.12 5.89 -12.47
C CYS A 97 -3.91 7.39 -12.77
N PRO A 98 -4.77 8.09 -13.53
CA PRO A 98 -4.65 9.54 -13.67
C PRO A 98 -4.67 10.32 -12.34
N VAL A 99 -5.37 9.81 -11.33
CA VAL A 99 -5.39 10.40 -9.98
C VAL A 99 -4.10 10.05 -9.23
N MET A 100 -3.69 8.79 -9.27
CA MET A 100 -2.43 8.31 -8.66
C MET A 100 -1.23 9.08 -9.19
N THR A 101 -1.09 9.22 -10.51
CA THR A 101 0.01 9.95 -11.13
C THR A 101 0.01 11.42 -10.74
N LYS A 102 -1.15 12.07 -10.63
CA LYS A 102 -1.23 13.45 -10.10
C LYS A 102 -0.73 13.54 -8.66
N ASN A 103 -1.09 12.57 -7.82
CA ASN A 103 -0.61 12.51 -6.44
C ASN A 103 0.91 12.30 -6.38
N LEU A 104 1.47 11.42 -7.20
CA LEU A 104 2.92 11.19 -7.31
C LEU A 104 3.65 12.43 -7.87
N VAL A 105 3.09 13.16 -8.84
CA VAL A 105 3.61 14.46 -9.27
C VAL A 105 3.57 15.47 -8.10
N GLY A 106 2.56 15.41 -7.25
CA GLY A 106 2.52 16.16 -6.00
C GLY A 106 3.69 15.83 -5.07
N LEU A 107 4.02 14.55 -4.90
CA LEU A 107 5.18 14.11 -4.12
C LEU A 107 6.50 14.57 -4.76
N GLN A 108 6.65 14.38 -6.08
CA GLN A 108 7.80 14.85 -6.85
C GLN A 108 8.05 16.35 -6.60
N ASN A 109 7.01 17.17 -6.65
CA ASN A 109 7.13 18.61 -6.48
C ASN A 109 7.45 19.02 -5.03
N GLU A 110 6.94 18.27 -4.05
CA GLU A 110 7.23 18.48 -2.62
C GLU A 110 8.69 18.13 -2.29
N PHE A 111 9.23 17.06 -2.90
CA PHE A 111 10.56 16.51 -2.63
C PHE A 111 11.59 16.80 -3.72
N LYS A 112 11.32 17.78 -4.60
CA LYS A 112 12.17 18.10 -5.76
C LYS A 112 13.63 18.44 -5.43
N ASP A 113 13.89 18.90 -4.21
CA ASP A 113 15.20 19.33 -3.73
C ASP A 113 15.90 18.21 -2.92
N GLU A 114 15.26 17.05 -2.73
CA GLU A 114 15.77 15.90 -1.99
C GLU A 114 16.42 14.87 -2.94
N GLU A 115 17.74 14.89 -3.06
CA GLU A 115 18.51 13.98 -3.93
C GLU A 115 18.38 12.49 -3.55
N ASN A 116 17.89 12.21 -2.34
CA ASN A 116 17.68 10.86 -1.81
C ASN A 116 16.21 10.42 -1.86
N PHE A 117 15.37 11.07 -2.68
CA PHE A 117 14.01 10.62 -2.97
C PHE A 117 13.92 10.01 -4.37
N GLY A 118 12.91 9.16 -4.60
CA GLY A 118 12.64 8.60 -5.93
C GLY A 118 11.27 7.93 -6.03
N ILE A 119 10.87 7.59 -7.25
CA ILE A 119 9.59 6.91 -7.53
C ILE A 119 9.81 5.77 -8.53
N ALA A 120 9.21 4.63 -8.26
CA ALA A 120 9.28 3.42 -9.08
C ALA A 120 7.86 3.03 -9.54
N SER A 121 7.52 3.36 -10.79
CA SER A 121 6.22 2.99 -11.36
C SER A 121 6.38 1.82 -12.33
N PHE A 122 5.78 0.68 -12.04
CA PHE A 122 5.91 -0.53 -12.87
C PHE A 122 4.66 -0.74 -13.74
N SER A 123 4.83 -0.76 -15.06
CA SER A 123 3.72 -1.03 -15.99
C SER A 123 3.29 -2.50 -15.94
N ILE A 124 2.00 -2.75 -15.70
CA ILE A 124 1.39 -4.08 -15.76
C ILE A 124 0.92 -4.47 -17.18
N THR A 125 1.07 -3.57 -18.16
CA THR A 125 0.74 -3.81 -19.57
C THR A 125 1.92 -3.54 -20.51
N PRO A 126 3.07 -4.23 -20.33
CA PRO A 126 4.30 -3.93 -21.05
C PRO A 126 4.20 -4.13 -22.58
N ASP A 127 3.26 -4.96 -23.06
CA ASP A 127 3.00 -5.15 -24.49
C ASP A 127 2.56 -3.85 -25.19
N PHE A 128 1.96 -2.91 -24.46
CA PHE A 128 1.54 -1.60 -24.96
C PHE A 128 2.41 -0.46 -24.42
N ASP A 129 2.76 -0.52 -23.13
CA ASP A 129 3.56 0.48 -22.44
C ASP A 129 5.05 0.30 -22.78
N THR A 130 5.38 0.58 -24.04
CA THR A 130 6.75 0.69 -24.54
C THR A 130 7.47 1.90 -23.92
N PRO A 131 8.82 1.96 -23.93
CA PRO A 131 9.56 3.14 -23.46
C PRO A 131 9.05 4.46 -24.07
N GLU A 132 8.73 4.47 -25.37
CA GLU A 132 8.19 5.63 -26.06
C GLU A 132 6.82 6.06 -25.51
N VAL A 133 5.92 5.11 -25.29
CA VAL A 133 4.59 5.38 -24.69
C VAL A 133 4.73 5.88 -23.26
N LEU A 134 5.66 5.31 -22.48
CA LEU A 134 5.97 5.77 -21.14
C LEU A 134 6.58 7.18 -21.15
N LYS A 135 7.39 7.52 -22.15
CA LYS A 135 7.95 8.86 -22.30
C LYS A 135 6.87 9.90 -22.57
N GLU A 136 5.95 9.60 -23.50
CA GLU A 136 4.78 10.45 -23.76
C GLU A 136 3.91 10.60 -22.50
N TYR A 137 3.77 9.54 -21.72
CA TYR A 137 3.07 9.58 -20.44
C TYR A 137 3.75 10.52 -19.44
N ALA A 138 5.08 10.42 -19.29
CA ALA A 138 5.87 11.29 -18.43
C ALA A 138 5.70 12.77 -18.82
N GLU A 139 5.81 13.08 -20.12
CA GLU A 139 5.65 14.45 -20.63
C GLU A 139 4.24 15.00 -20.38
N LYS A 140 3.21 14.18 -20.61
CA LYS A 140 1.81 14.56 -20.40
C LYS A 140 1.51 14.97 -18.95
N TYR A 141 2.09 14.27 -17.99
CA TYR A 141 1.84 14.51 -16.56
C TYR A 141 2.85 15.45 -15.90
N GLY A 142 3.91 15.83 -16.60
CA GLY A 142 4.97 16.70 -16.05
C GLY A 142 5.89 15.96 -15.07
N ILE A 143 6.19 14.70 -15.39
CA ILE A 143 7.19 13.92 -14.66
C ILE A 143 8.57 14.41 -15.11
N THR A 144 9.33 14.97 -14.18
CA THR A 144 10.60 15.66 -14.44
C THR A 144 11.73 15.20 -13.53
N ASP A 145 11.42 14.45 -12.48
CA ASP A 145 12.41 13.91 -11.55
C ASP A 145 13.20 12.78 -12.22
N MET A 146 14.53 12.88 -12.13
CA MET A 146 15.45 11.92 -12.71
C MET A 146 15.42 10.57 -11.98
N ASP A 147 14.96 10.54 -10.73
CA ASP A 147 14.79 9.33 -9.93
C ASP A 147 13.35 8.80 -9.95
N TRP A 148 12.50 9.34 -10.83
CA TRP A 148 11.22 8.74 -11.18
C TRP A 148 11.35 7.91 -12.46
N HIS A 149 11.36 6.59 -12.29
CA HIS A 149 11.42 5.64 -13.39
C HIS A 149 10.05 5.01 -13.65
N LEU A 150 9.51 5.24 -14.84
CA LEU A 150 8.37 4.51 -15.38
C LEU A 150 8.93 3.28 -16.11
N MET A 151 8.71 2.10 -15.54
CA MET A 151 9.37 0.86 -15.97
C MET A 151 8.43 -0.07 -16.73
N THR A 152 8.99 -0.73 -17.74
CA THR A 152 8.35 -1.78 -18.55
C THR A 152 9.30 -2.96 -18.77
N GLY A 153 8.77 -4.09 -19.25
CA GLY A 153 9.57 -5.28 -19.55
C GLY A 153 8.78 -6.58 -19.54
N ASP A 154 9.37 -7.63 -18.98
CA ASP A 154 8.75 -8.95 -18.95
C ASP A 154 7.50 -8.96 -18.04
N LYS A 155 6.35 -9.26 -18.63
CA LYS A 155 5.05 -9.27 -17.96
C LYS A 155 4.99 -10.23 -16.77
N GLU A 156 5.55 -11.43 -16.91
CA GLU A 156 5.56 -12.42 -15.82
C GLU A 156 6.38 -11.89 -14.65
N LYS A 157 7.53 -11.27 -14.93
CA LYS A 157 8.37 -10.65 -13.89
C LYS A 157 7.69 -9.48 -13.19
N VAL A 158 6.95 -8.63 -13.92
CA VAL A 158 6.18 -7.55 -13.29
C VAL A 158 5.11 -8.12 -12.37
N TYR A 159 4.40 -9.15 -12.81
CA TYR A 159 3.31 -9.75 -12.02
C TYR A 159 3.85 -10.49 -10.80
N ASP A 160 4.98 -11.17 -10.93
CA ASP A 160 5.67 -11.79 -9.81
C ASP A 160 6.16 -10.73 -8.81
N LEU A 161 6.72 -9.61 -9.29
CA LEU A 161 7.13 -8.51 -8.44
C LEU A 161 5.93 -7.90 -7.70
N ALA A 162 4.81 -7.65 -8.40
CA ALA A 162 3.59 -7.13 -7.80
C ALA A 162 3.02 -8.07 -6.73
N ASN A 163 2.72 -9.32 -7.12
CA ASN A 163 1.97 -10.26 -6.28
C ASN A 163 2.83 -10.90 -5.19
N SER A 164 4.08 -11.28 -5.50
CA SER A 164 4.97 -11.94 -4.53
C SER A 164 5.89 -10.93 -3.84
N GLY A 165 6.42 -9.97 -4.60
CA GLY A 165 7.37 -8.99 -4.09
C GLY A 165 6.74 -7.89 -3.25
N PHE A 166 5.58 -7.40 -3.69
CA PHE A 166 4.83 -6.36 -3.01
C PHE A 166 3.48 -6.82 -2.47
N ASN A 167 2.97 -8.04 -2.69
CA ASN A 167 1.59 -8.41 -2.29
C ASN A 167 0.52 -7.40 -2.76
N ILE A 168 0.79 -6.71 -3.87
CA ILE A 168 -0.14 -5.81 -4.54
C ILE A 168 -0.73 -6.62 -5.70
N PHE A 169 -2.05 -6.84 -5.66
CA PHE A 169 -2.71 -7.64 -6.67
C PHE A 169 -2.64 -6.94 -8.04
N ALA A 170 -2.16 -7.69 -9.03
CA ALA A 170 -2.14 -7.27 -10.44
C ALA A 170 -2.49 -8.48 -11.30
N ALA A 171 -3.62 -8.40 -12.00
CA ALA A 171 -4.09 -9.44 -12.91
C ALA A 171 -4.95 -8.89 -14.05
N GLU A 172 -4.94 -9.61 -15.18
CA GLU A 172 -5.91 -9.41 -16.26
C GLU A 172 -7.30 -9.84 -15.81
N MET A 173 -8.23 -8.90 -15.88
CA MET A 173 -9.62 -9.07 -15.50
C MET A 173 -10.45 -8.37 -16.59
N PRO A 174 -10.96 -9.11 -17.59
CA PRO A 174 -11.66 -8.52 -18.74
C PRO A 174 -12.85 -7.61 -18.36
N ASP A 175 -13.47 -7.89 -17.21
CA ASP A 175 -14.60 -7.12 -16.67
C ASP A 175 -14.18 -5.88 -15.85
N ALA A 176 -12.88 -5.72 -15.55
CA ALA A 176 -12.35 -4.56 -14.85
C ALA A 176 -12.14 -3.36 -15.78
N PRO A 177 -12.21 -2.10 -15.29
CA PRO A 177 -11.94 -0.91 -16.11
C PRO A 177 -10.55 -0.96 -16.76
N GLY A 178 -10.49 -1.02 -18.10
CA GLY A 178 -9.24 -1.15 -18.84
C GLY A 178 -8.72 -2.58 -19.00
N GLY A 179 -9.44 -3.58 -18.48
CA GLY A 179 -9.12 -5.01 -18.61
C GLY A 179 -8.21 -5.57 -17.52
N PHE A 180 -7.92 -4.80 -16.46
CA PHE A 180 -7.00 -5.17 -15.38
C PHE A 180 -7.55 -4.74 -14.03
N GLU A 181 -7.36 -5.57 -13.01
CA GLU A 181 -7.59 -5.19 -11.62
C GLU A 181 -6.26 -4.79 -10.98
N HIS A 182 -6.19 -3.57 -10.48
CA HIS A 182 -5.06 -3.04 -9.74
C HIS A 182 -5.57 -2.18 -8.56
N SER A 183 -4.98 -2.37 -7.39
CA SER A 183 -5.51 -1.88 -6.10
C SER A 183 -5.30 -0.38 -5.83
N GLY A 184 -4.62 0.36 -6.71
CA GLY A 184 -4.43 1.80 -6.55
C GLY A 184 -3.60 2.18 -5.32
N LEU A 185 -2.58 1.38 -5.01
CA LEU A 185 -1.80 1.44 -3.78
C LEU A 185 -0.35 1.85 -4.04
N PHE A 186 0.21 2.59 -3.09
CA PHE A 186 1.61 2.99 -3.03
C PHE A 186 2.31 2.26 -1.89
N ALA A 187 3.47 1.67 -2.18
CA ALA A 187 4.37 1.14 -1.17
C ALA A 187 5.46 2.16 -0.84
N LEU A 188 5.80 2.32 0.44
CA LEU A 188 6.90 3.16 0.90
C LEU A 188 8.11 2.29 1.26
N ILE A 189 9.28 2.67 0.77
CA ILE A 189 10.51 1.90 0.93
C ILE A 189 11.62 2.81 1.45
N ASP A 190 12.39 2.32 2.44
CA ASP A 190 13.53 3.05 3.00
C ASP A 190 14.81 2.92 2.17
N LYS A 191 15.84 3.69 2.58
CA LYS A 191 17.17 3.75 1.94
C LYS A 191 17.88 2.40 1.84
N GLU A 192 17.50 1.42 2.64
CA GLU A 192 18.07 0.08 2.61
C GLU A 192 17.25 -0.90 1.73
N GLY A 193 16.11 -0.47 1.19
CA GLY A 193 15.21 -1.26 0.36
C GLY A 193 14.15 -2.04 1.15
N TYR A 194 13.93 -1.73 2.44
CA TYR A 194 12.88 -2.36 3.23
C TYR A 194 11.55 -1.63 3.11
N ILE A 195 10.47 -2.39 3.03
CA ILE A 195 9.11 -1.84 2.99
C ILE A 195 8.75 -1.34 4.39
N ARG A 196 8.38 -0.05 4.47
CA ARG A 196 8.02 0.65 5.70
C ARG A 196 6.57 1.08 5.64
N SER A 197 5.92 1.13 6.80
CA SER A 197 4.61 1.76 6.93
C SER A 197 4.43 2.39 8.31
N ARG A 198 3.53 3.36 8.39
CA ARG A 198 2.94 3.74 9.68
C ARG A 198 2.06 2.62 10.24
N LYS A 199 1.74 2.77 11.51
CA LYS A 199 0.71 1.99 12.21
C LYS A 199 -0.58 2.79 12.27
N ASP A 200 -1.71 2.11 12.21
CA ASP A 200 -3.02 2.69 12.50
C ASP A 200 -3.22 2.91 14.01
N GLU A 201 -4.37 3.46 14.39
CA GLU A 201 -4.74 3.72 15.78
C GLU A 201 -4.81 2.45 16.66
N PHE A 202 -4.90 1.28 16.03
CA PHE A 202 -4.95 -0.03 16.69
C PHE A 202 -3.58 -0.72 16.73
N GLY A 203 -2.53 -0.07 16.23
CA GLY A 203 -1.17 -0.59 16.20
C GLY A 203 -0.87 -1.53 15.02
N ASN A 204 -1.81 -1.73 14.10
CA ASN A 204 -1.60 -2.56 12.91
C ASN A 204 -0.83 -1.77 11.85
N PRO A 205 0.10 -2.40 11.11
CA PRO A 205 0.73 -1.74 9.98
C PRO A 205 -0.31 -1.44 8.89
N LEU A 206 -0.28 -0.22 8.34
CA LEU A 206 -1.12 0.16 7.19
C LEU A 206 -0.72 -0.59 5.91
N VAL A 207 0.54 -1.05 5.83
CA VAL A 207 1.18 -1.78 4.72
C VAL A 207 1.34 -0.95 3.43
N TYR A 208 0.27 -0.34 2.92
CA TYR A 208 0.28 0.49 1.71
C TYR A 208 -0.55 1.76 1.90
N TYR A 209 -0.21 2.79 1.14
CA TYR A 209 -0.93 4.07 1.11
C TYR A 209 -1.86 4.11 -0.10
N ARG A 210 -3.06 4.65 0.07
CA ARG A 210 -4.03 4.81 -1.03
C ARG A 210 -3.60 5.93 -1.96
N GLY A 211 -3.37 5.58 -3.23
CA GLY A 211 -2.97 6.54 -4.27
C GLY A 211 -4.14 7.16 -5.02
N ALA A 212 -5.34 6.58 -4.93
CA ALA A 212 -6.49 6.97 -5.76
C ALA A 212 -7.40 8.08 -5.17
N ILE A 213 -6.99 8.70 -4.05
CA ILE A 213 -7.74 9.77 -3.37
C ILE A 213 -6.80 10.97 -3.22
N THR A 214 -7.20 12.14 -3.70
CA THR A 214 -6.36 13.35 -3.60
C THR A 214 -6.55 14.05 -2.26
N GLU A 215 -5.56 14.87 -1.86
CA GLU A 215 -5.67 15.74 -0.68
C GLU A 215 -6.87 16.70 -0.78
N GLU A 216 -7.18 17.18 -1.99
CA GLU A 216 -8.34 18.05 -2.25
C GLU A 216 -9.68 17.33 -2.05
N MET A 217 -9.74 16.04 -2.38
CA MET A 217 -10.95 15.23 -2.15
C MET A 217 -11.17 14.99 -0.66
N GLY A 218 -10.10 14.75 0.09
CA GLY A 218 -10.12 14.46 1.53
C GLY A 218 -10.71 13.09 1.88
N GLU A 219 -11.89 12.77 1.35
CA GLU A 219 -12.61 11.50 1.55
C GLU A 219 -13.38 11.14 0.27
N ASN A 220 -13.43 9.84 -0.09
CA ASN A 220 -14.20 9.37 -1.23
C ASN A 220 -15.66 9.01 -0.84
N SER A 221 -16.47 8.60 -1.82
CA SER A 221 -17.87 8.22 -1.60
C SER A 221 -18.09 7.00 -0.70
N GLU A 222 -17.04 6.23 -0.44
CA GLU A 222 -17.07 5.02 0.41
C GLU A 222 -16.59 5.32 1.85
N GLY A 223 -16.27 6.57 2.15
CA GLY A 223 -15.77 6.99 3.45
C GLY A 223 -14.27 6.77 3.65
N GLU A 224 -13.53 6.45 2.58
CA GLU A 224 -12.09 6.27 2.65
C GLU A 224 -11.39 7.61 2.57
N LYS A 225 -10.50 7.88 3.52
CA LYS A 225 -9.75 9.13 3.60
C LYS A 225 -8.51 9.11 2.70
N GLU A 226 -8.09 10.30 2.28
CA GLU A 226 -6.81 10.51 1.62
C GLU A 226 -5.66 10.07 2.53
N GLN A 227 -4.59 9.54 1.93
CA GLN A 227 -3.40 9.08 2.65
C GLN A 227 -2.11 9.68 2.08
N ILE A 228 -2.22 10.67 1.19
CA ILE A 228 -1.09 11.32 0.55
C ILE A 228 -0.38 12.26 1.54
N SER A 229 -1.14 12.99 2.37
CA SER A 229 -0.55 13.80 3.45
C SER A 229 0.27 12.94 4.41
N LEU A 230 -0.29 11.77 4.76
CA LEU A 230 0.35 10.79 5.63
C LEU A 230 1.62 10.22 4.98
N LEU A 231 1.58 9.92 3.69
CA LEU A 231 2.74 9.45 2.94
C LEU A 231 3.85 10.51 2.90
N LYS A 232 3.53 11.79 2.68
CA LYS A 232 4.51 12.88 2.71
C LYS A 232 5.23 12.97 4.06
N GLU A 233 4.49 12.91 5.16
CA GLU A 233 5.08 12.92 6.50
C GLU A 233 6.04 11.74 6.71
N ASP A 234 5.67 10.56 6.21
CA ASP A 234 6.44 9.35 6.41
C ASP A 234 7.69 9.30 5.53
N ILE A 235 7.62 9.83 4.30
CA ILE A 235 8.79 10.06 3.46
C ILE A 235 9.79 10.97 4.18
N LYS A 236 9.34 12.10 4.75
CA LYS A 236 10.20 13.03 5.50
C LYS A 236 10.93 12.34 6.64
N LYS A 237 10.21 11.52 7.43
CA LYS A 237 10.82 10.74 8.53
C LYS A 237 11.93 9.81 8.03
N LEU A 238 11.70 9.08 6.93
CA LEU A 238 12.71 8.16 6.39
C LEU A 238 13.90 8.90 5.74
N LEU A 239 13.68 10.11 5.23
CA LEU A 239 14.76 10.94 4.70
C LEU A 239 15.67 11.46 5.82
N GLU A 240 15.11 11.72 7.01
CA GLU A 240 15.83 12.15 8.21
C GLU A 240 16.52 11.01 8.99
N GLU A 241 16.10 9.74 8.82
CA GLU A 241 16.75 8.53 9.36
C GLU A 241 18.15 8.30 8.77
#